data_AF-A0AAJ2J6N0-F1
#
_entry.id   AF-A0AAJ2J6N0-F1
#
_cell.length_a   1.000
_cell.length_b   1.000
_cell.length_c   1.000
_cell.angle_alpha   90.00
_cell.angle_beta   90.00
_cell.angle_gamma   90.00
#
_symmetry.space_group_name_H-M   'P 1'
#
loop_
_entity.id
_entity.type
_entity.pdbx_description
1 polymer ?
#
loop_
_entity_poly.entity_id
_entity_poly.type
_entity_poly.pdbx_seq_one_letter_code
_entity_poly.pdbx_strand_id
1 'polypeptide(L)'
;MPLEKQWSFEDSALWKLKLRLQFSGWLQYIIHATWILMLLLITVVGWLIGHWQVLLFWIPLGLATLLSIALVGTIIMVKYGLHPTEKIPPNKNHLDAFDLMRSRQSCRSFQSRNLTAEHHAELLKAVQLHSQENQLLGKKPIRFEYIKAPLTVWPVVGAHEFLVAIAPKEYNRLSIIDVGRSLQKIVIEATRMGIATCWIGPGADNKSILQHLNDKIDPANDHVICVCAIGYNSMYKPLFIRFFNRLMHKRLPLSELFFSDPSFNTPLDTQANPYSVYGRCYEVCQWSPSSYNGQTTRCVAITKQENGEENLIRFDFFASISSRYYAAVALGIWCANWETGCEALNRRGQFRVLSPSDRVFTAAPELPRYDISWVVNETP
;
A
#
# COMPACT_ATOMS: atom_id res chain seq x y z
N MET A 1 -14.05 -25.30 35.56
CA MET A 1 -14.59 -23.94 35.42
C MET A 1 -14.60 -23.59 33.94
N PRO A 2 -15.75 -23.25 33.34
CA PRO A 2 -15.76 -22.74 31.97
C PRO A 2 -15.07 -21.38 31.98
N LEU A 3 -14.09 -21.19 31.10
CA LEU A 3 -13.45 -19.91 30.82
C LEU A 3 -14.55 -18.90 30.49
N GLU A 4 -14.72 -17.88 31.34
CA GLU A 4 -15.55 -16.73 31.04
C GLU A 4 -15.14 -16.20 29.67
N LYS A 5 -16.11 -16.14 28.75
CA LYS A 5 -15.93 -15.56 27.42
C LYS A 5 -15.56 -14.10 27.61
N GLN A 6 -14.27 -13.80 27.56
CA GLN A 6 -13.73 -12.45 27.71
C GLN A 6 -14.38 -11.58 26.64
N TRP A 7 -15.23 -10.64 27.04
CA TRP A 7 -15.91 -9.75 26.12
C TRP A 7 -14.86 -8.94 25.38
N SER A 8 -14.64 -9.26 24.10
CA SER A 8 -13.77 -8.48 23.25
C SER A 8 -14.48 -7.16 22.92
N PHE A 9 -13.74 -6.05 22.85
CA PHE A 9 -14.25 -4.79 22.32
C PHE A 9 -14.91 -4.95 20.94
N GLU A 10 -14.48 -5.97 20.18
CA GLU A 10 -15.02 -6.36 18.88
C GLU A 10 -16.46 -6.92 18.94
N ASP A 11 -16.94 -7.36 20.11
CA ASP A 11 -18.31 -7.84 20.30
C ASP A 11 -19.32 -6.71 20.57
N SER A 12 -18.82 -5.50 20.83
CA SER A 12 -19.65 -4.34 21.15
C SER A 12 -20.56 -3.91 20.00
N ALA A 13 -21.72 -3.34 20.34
CA ALA A 13 -22.65 -2.78 19.35
C ALA A 13 -21.99 -1.66 18.52
N LEU A 14 -21.13 -0.85 19.13
CA LEU A 14 -20.38 0.21 18.47
C LEU A 14 -19.40 -0.33 17.43
N TRP A 15 -18.68 -1.41 17.74
CA TRP A 15 -17.78 -2.04 16.78
C TRP A 15 -18.54 -2.63 15.59
N LYS A 16 -19.65 -3.33 15.84
CA LYS A 16 -20.53 -3.86 14.79
C LYS A 16 -21.11 -2.75 13.92
N LEU A 17 -21.52 -1.63 14.51
CA LEU A 17 -21.99 -0.45 13.78
C LEU A 17 -20.87 0.15 12.92
N LYS A 18 -19.67 0.33 13.49
CA LYS A 18 -18.49 0.80 12.75
C LYS A 18 -18.19 -0.10 11.55
N LEU A 19 -18.15 -1.43 11.72
CA LEU A 19 -17.91 -2.36 10.60
C LEU A 19 -19.00 -2.28 9.53
N ARG A 20 -20.28 -2.21 9.92
CA ARG A 20 -21.39 -2.01 8.98
C ARG A 20 -21.23 -0.71 8.19
N LEU A 21 -20.88 0.39 8.85
CA LEU A 21 -20.63 1.68 8.21
C LEU A 21 -19.38 1.65 7.32
N GLN A 22 -18.34 0.92 7.74
CA GLN A 22 -17.10 0.74 6.98
C GLN A 22 -17.38 0.04 5.66
N PHE A 23 -18.00 -1.14 5.71
CA PHE A 23 -18.25 -1.96 4.52
C PHE A 23 -19.43 -1.46 3.67
N SER A 24 -20.36 -0.69 4.25
CA SER A 24 -21.34 0.06 3.44
C SER A 24 -20.75 1.34 2.82
N GLY A 25 -19.51 1.72 3.14
CA GLY A 25 -18.87 2.94 2.66
C GLY A 25 -19.44 4.23 3.24
N TRP A 26 -20.26 4.17 4.29
CA TRP A 26 -20.82 5.33 4.98
C TRP A 26 -19.87 5.95 6.02
N LEU A 27 -18.94 5.15 6.57
CA LEU A 27 -18.04 5.58 7.64
C LEU A 27 -17.23 6.83 7.29
N GLN A 28 -16.82 6.97 6.03
CA GLN A 28 -16.03 8.12 5.55
C GLN A 28 -16.79 9.46 5.54
N TYR A 29 -18.12 9.43 5.59
CA TYR A 29 -18.95 10.64 5.61
C TYR A 29 -19.24 11.11 7.04
N ILE A 30 -19.09 10.22 8.02
CA ILE A 30 -19.39 10.51 9.43
C ILE A 30 -18.50 11.62 9.96
N ILE A 31 -17.21 11.60 9.66
CA ILE A 31 -16.28 12.65 10.13
C ILE A 31 -16.72 14.03 9.64
N HIS A 32 -17.19 14.12 8.39
CA HIS A 32 -17.70 15.38 7.84
C HIS A 32 -19.00 15.80 8.55
N ALA A 33 -19.92 14.85 8.78
CA ALA A 33 -21.16 15.08 9.54
C ALA A 33 -20.89 15.52 10.99
N THR A 34 -19.88 14.97 11.66
CA THR A 34 -19.49 15.36 13.02
C THR A 34 -19.06 16.82 13.09
N TRP A 35 -18.28 17.31 12.13
CA TRP A 35 -17.90 18.73 12.06
C TRP A 35 -19.11 19.66 11.88
N ILE A 36 -20.07 19.26 11.05
CA ILE A 36 -21.33 20.00 10.87
C ILE A 36 -22.08 20.06 12.20
N LEU A 37 -22.25 18.92 12.89
CA LEU A 37 -22.94 18.86 14.18
C LEU A 37 -22.27 19.72 15.26
N MET A 38 -20.94 19.75 15.32
CA MET A 38 -20.21 20.59 16.28
C MET A 38 -20.45 22.09 16.00
N LEU A 39 -20.44 22.52 14.75
CA LEU A 39 -20.72 23.92 14.38
C LEU A 39 -22.18 24.31 14.66
N LEU A 40 -23.12 23.41 14.41
CA LEU A 40 -24.52 23.62 14.75
C LEU A 40 -24.73 23.72 16.28
N LEU A 41 -24.01 22.91 17.06
CA LEU A 41 -24.04 23.01 18.53
C LEU A 41 -23.51 24.37 19.00
N ILE A 42 -22.39 24.83 18.46
CA ILE A 42 -21.86 26.18 18.75
C ILE A 42 -22.89 27.24 18.38
N THR A 43 -23.55 27.09 17.24
CA THR A 43 -24.62 28.01 16.79
C THR A 43 -25.75 28.10 17.81
N VAL A 44 -26.25 26.95 18.30
CA VAL A 44 -27.32 26.92 19.32
C VAL A 44 -26.85 27.59 20.62
N VAL A 45 -25.62 27.32 21.06
CA VAL A 45 -25.06 27.96 22.26
C VAL A 45 -24.90 29.46 22.06
N GLY A 46 -24.40 29.92 20.91
CA GLY A 46 -24.28 31.33 20.58
C GLY A 46 -25.61 32.05 20.53
N TRP A 47 -26.65 31.38 20.03
CA TRP A 47 -28.02 31.89 20.06
C TRP A 47 -28.53 32.05 21.50
N LEU A 48 -28.30 31.06 22.37
CA LEU A 48 -28.71 31.10 23.78
C LEU A 48 -27.97 32.17 24.60
N ILE A 49 -26.67 32.39 24.33
CA ILE A 49 -25.86 33.40 25.02
C ILE A 49 -26.30 34.82 24.64
N GLY A 50 -26.70 35.05 23.39
CA GLY A 50 -27.15 36.35 22.90
C GLY A 50 -26.03 37.40 22.69
N HIS A 51 -24.80 37.15 23.16
CA HIS A 51 -23.62 38.00 22.96
C HIS A 51 -22.70 37.47 21.85
N TRP A 52 -21.92 38.37 21.24
CA TRP A 52 -20.99 38.06 20.13
C TRP A 52 -21.64 37.24 19.00
N GLN A 53 -22.89 37.56 18.64
CA GLN A 53 -23.68 36.76 17.70
C GLN A 53 -23.02 36.56 16.33
N VAL A 54 -22.20 37.51 15.85
CA VAL A 54 -21.44 37.32 14.62
C VAL A 54 -20.49 36.11 14.74
N LEU A 55 -19.74 36.04 15.84
CA LEU A 55 -18.73 35.01 16.08
C LEU A 55 -19.33 33.66 16.50
N LEU A 56 -20.34 33.69 17.37
CA LEU A 56 -20.88 32.48 18.00
C LEU A 56 -22.12 31.91 17.29
N PHE A 57 -22.81 32.70 16.46
CA PHE A 57 -24.00 32.26 15.73
C PHE A 57 -23.81 32.32 14.22
N TRP A 58 -23.61 33.51 13.63
CA TRP A 58 -23.64 33.68 12.18
C TRP A 58 -22.48 32.98 11.46
N ILE A 59 -21.25 33.09 11.97
CA ILE A 59 -20.09 32.41 11.39
C ILE A 59 -20.23 30.87 11.48
N PRO A 60 -20.49 30.27 12.65
CA PRO A 60 -20.67 28.82 12.77
C PRO A 60 -21.83 28.29 11.93
N LEU A 61 -22.97 29.00 11.89
CA LEU A 61 -24.11 28.63 11.07
C LEU A 61 -23.77 28.64 9.59
N GLY A 62 -23.17 29.73 9.10
CA GLY A 62 -22.76 29.84 7.69
C GLY A 62 -21.79 28.73 7.29
N LEU A 63 -20.80 28.42 8.14
CA LEU A 63 -19.88 27.31 7.92
C LEU A 63 -20.60 25.94 7.94
N ALA A 64 -21.50 25.71 8.88
CA ALA A 64 -22.28 24.47 8.96
C ALA A 64 -23.15 24.26 7.71
N THR A 65 -23.79 25.32 7.20
CA THR A 65 -24.57 25.28 5.96
C THR A 65 -23.69 24.94 4.76
N LEU A 66 -22.55 25.62 4.60
CA LEU A 66 -21.61 25.34 3.51
C LEU A 66 -21.07 23.90 3.54
N LEU A 67 -20.67 23.41 4.72
CA LEU A 67 -20.23 22.03 4.90
C LEU A 67 -21.36 21.03 4.63
N SER A 68 -22.60 21.35 4.99
CA SER A 68 -23.76 20.49 4.69
C SER A 68 -23.99 20.37 3.19
N ILE A 69 -23.97 21.49 2.46
CA ILE A 69 -24.07 21.49 0.99
C ILE A 69 -22.93 20.67 0.39
N ALA A 70 -21.69 20.86 0.87
CA ALA A 70 -20.53 20.12 0.42
C ALA A 70 -20.65 18.61 0.71
N LEU A 71 -21.17 18.23 1.88
CA LEU A 71 -21.41 16.83 2.26
C LEU A 71 -22.46 16.19 1.34
N VAL A 72 -23.59 16.85 1.13
CA VAL A 72 -24.66 16.37 0.22
C VAL A 72 -24.11 16.20 -1.19
N GLY A 73 -23.41 17.22 -1.72
CA GLY A 73 -22.76 17.14 -3.03
C GLY A 73 -21.75 15.99 -3.12
N THR A 74 -20.94 15.78 -2.08
CA THR A 74 -19.99 14.65 -2.02
C THR A 74 -20.71 13.30 -2.02
N ILE A 75 -21.79 13.16 -1.26
CA ILE A 75 -22.59 11.92 -1.23
C ILE A 75 -23.18 11.65 -2.62
N ILE A 76 -23.81 12.65 -3.24
CA ILE A 76 -24.39 12.54 -4.58
C ILE A 76 -23.32 12.13 -5.61
N MET A 77 -22.19 12.85 -5.65
CA MET A 77 -21.14 12.62 -6.63
C MET A 77 -20.37 11.31 -6.40
N VAL A 78 -20.02 11.00 -5.15
CA VAL A 78 -19.11 9.89 -4.83
C VAL A 78 -19.84 8.62 -4.42
N LYS A 79 -20.85 8.71 -3.55
CA LYS A 79 -21.58 7.53 -3.07
C LYS A 79 -22.55 7.01 -4.12
N TYR A 80 -23.22 7.92 -4.84
CA TYR A 80 -24.19 7.59 -5.88
C TYR A 80 -23.63 7.70 -7.30
N GLY A 81 -22.37 8.12 -7.47
CA GLY A 81 -21.70 8.15 -8.78
C GLY A 81 -22.24 9.23 -9.73
N LEU A 82 -22.97 10.21 -9.23
CA LEU A 82 -23.57 11.29 -10.04
C LEU A 82 -22.59 12.44 -10.24
N HIS A 83 -21.41 12.15 -10.78
CA HIS A 83 -20.38 13.16 -11.04
C HIS A 83 -20.15 13.34 -12.55
N PRO A 84 -19.76 14.55 -13.00
CA PRO A 84 -19.35 14.80 -14.38
C PRO A 84 -18.23 13.86 -14.82
N THR A 85 -18.19 13.58 -16.13
CA THR A 85 -17.11 12.78 -16.71
C THR A 85 -15.77 13.51 -16.58
N GLU A 86 -14.79 12.81 -16.02
CA GLU A 86 -13.43 13.30 -15.85
C GLU A 86 -12.54 12.89 -17.03
N LYS A 87 -11.47 13.66 -17.25
CA LYS A 87 -10.45 13.32 -18.26
C LYS A 87 -9.66 12.09 -17.81
N ILE A 88 -9.27 11.26 -18.77
CA ILE A 88 -8.32 10.17 -18.53
C ILE A 88 -6.95 10.82 -18.25
N PRO A 89 -6.28 10.45 -17.14
CA PRO A 89 -4.93 10.91 -16.87
C PRO A 89 -3.98 10.51 -18.01
N PRO A 90 -3.08 11.41 -18.45
CA PRO A 90 -2.11 11.07 -19.49
C PRO A 90 -1.12 10.02 -18.99
N ASN A 91 -0.46 9.35 -19.93
CA ASN A 91 0.70 8.52 -19.63
C ASN A 91 1.84 9.36 -19.02
N LYS A 92 2.73 8.68 -18.31
CA LYS A 92 3.88 9.26 -17.62
C LYS A 92 5.20 8.78 -18.24
N ASN A 93 5.23 8.62 -19.56
CA ASN A 93 6.41 8.13 -20.28
C ASN A 93 7.61 9.09 -20.19
N HIS A 94 7.36 10.36 -19.83
CA HIS A 94 8.40 11.36 -19.59
C HIS A 94 9.13 11.19 -18.25
N LEU A 95 8.62 10.37 -17.32
CA LEU A 95 9.27 10.15 -16.02
C LEU A 95 10.28 9.01 -16.09
N ASP A 96 11.44 9.23 -15.48
CA ASP A 96 12.41 8.17 -15.20
C ASP A 96 11.84 7.15 -14.18
N ALA A 97 12.57 6.06 -13.94
CA ALA A 97 12.12 5.00 -13.04
C ALA A 97 11.89 5.50 -11.59
N PHE A 98 12.77 6.37 -11.09
CA PHE A 98 12.69 6.87 -9.72
C PHE A 98 11.54 7.86 -9.53
N ASP A 99 11.38 8.80 -10.46
CA ASP A 99 10.28 9.76 -10.47
C ASP A 99 8.93 9.06 -10.69
N LEU A 100 8.90 8.01 -11.51
CA LEU A 100 7.70 7.21 -11.67
C LEU A 100 7.29 6.54 -10.36
N MET A 101 8.21 5.81 -9.72
CA MET A 101 7.99 5.17 -8.42
C MET A 101 7.58 6.19 -7.35
N ARG A 102 8.21 7.38 -7.35
CA ARG A 102 7.88 8.49 -6.45
C ARG A 102 6.49 9.06 -6.70
N SER A 103 6.07 9.14 -7.96
CA SER A 103 4.76 9.67 -8.37
C SER A 103 3.60 8.74 -8.01
N ARG A 104 3.88 7.45 -7.79
CA ARG A 104 2.87 6.46 -7.40
C ARG A 104 2.31 6.84 -6.03
N GLN A 105 0.98 6.98 -5.95
CA GLN A 105 0.25 7.26 -4.72
C GLN A 105 -0.97 6.35 -4.58
N SER A 106 -1.35 6.02 -3.34
CA SER A 106 -2.47 5.12 -3.10
C SER A 106 -3.78 5.87 -3.36
N CYS A 107 -4.44 5.52 -4.45
CA CYS A 107 -5.69 6.14 -4.89
C CYS A 107 -6.88 5.50 -4.17
N ARG A 108 -7.69 6.33 -3.52
CA ARG A 108 -8.85 5.83 -2.76
C ARG A 108 -10.18 6.33 -3.31
N SER A 109 -10.15 7.08 -4.40
CA SER A 109 -11.33 7.61 -5.06
C SER A 109 -11.07 7.55 -6.56
N PHE A 110 -11.87 6.71 -7.23
CA PHE A 110 -11.72 6.36 -8.63
C PHE A 110 -12.86 6.95 -9.45
N GLN A 111 -12.59 7.25 -10.71
CA GLN A 111 -13.61 7.66 -11.66
C GLN A 111 -14.57 6.49 -11.90
N SER A 112 -15.87 6.74 -12.08
CA SER A 112 -16.88 5.70 -12.34
C SER A 112 -16.76 5.00 -13.70
N ARG A 113 -15.72 5.27 -14.49
CA ARG A 113 -15.48 4.65 -15.79
C ARG A 113 -14.49 3.49 -15.69
N ASN A 114 -14.67 2.54 -16.57
CA ASN A 114 -13.75 1.43 -16.78
C ASN A 114 -12.43 1.90 -17.41
N LEU A 115 -11.39 1.09 -17.30
CA LEU A 115 -10.18 1.25 -18.11
C LEU A 115 -10.51 1.20 -19.61
N THR A 116 -9.75 1.96 -20.40
CA THR A 116 -9.79 1.80 -21.86
C THR A 116 -9.32 0.41 -22.26
N ALA A 117 -9.74 -0.07 -23.44
CA ALA A 117 -9.31 -1.37 -23.94
C ALA A 117 -7.78 -1.49 -24.06
N GLU A 118 -7.12 -0.40 -24.46
CA GLU A 118 -5.66 -0.28 -24.53
C GLU A 118 -5.01 -0.44 -23.16
N HIS A 119 -5.42 0.36 -22.17
CA HIS A 119 -4.89 0.27 -20.80
C HIS A 119 -5.14 -1.09 -20.16
N HIS A 120 -6.31 -1.67 -20.41
CA HIS A 120 -6.64 -3.01 -19.92
C HIS A 120 -5.71 -4.07 -20.53
N ALA A 121 -5.51 -4.03 -21.85
CA ALA A 121 -4.61 -4.96 -22.53
C ALA A 121 -3.15 -4.82 -22.07
N GLU A 122 -2.66 -3.59 -21.93
CA GLU A 122 -1.30 -3.30 -21.46
C GLU A 122 -1.11 -3.72 -20.00
N LEU A 123 -2.10 -3.46 -19.13
CA LEU A 123 -2.10 -3.95 -17.75
C LEU A 123 -2.04 -5.48 -17.70
N LEU A 124 -2.85 -6.19 -18.49
CA LEU A 124 -2.83 -7.65 -18.51
C LEU A 124 -1.52 -8.21 -19.07
N LYS A 125 -0.86 -7.51 -20.00
CA LYS A 125 0.49 -7.86 -20.46
C LYS A 125 1.51 -7.73 -19.32
N ALA A 126 1.44 -6.67 -18.52
CA ALA A 126 2.29 -6.50 -17.34
C ALA A 126 2.01 -7.60 -16.29
N VAL A 127 0.73 -7.93 -16.08
CA VAL A 127 0.32 -9.04 -15.20
C VAL A 127 0.96 -10.35 -15.66
N GLN A 128 0.78 -10.70 -16.93
CA GLN A 128 1.33 -11.93 -17.50
C GLN A 128 2.86 -11.97 -17.38
N LEU A 129 3.56 -10.87 -17.71
CA LEU A 129 5.00 -10.79 -17.62
C LEU A 129 5.48 -11.05 -16.18
N HIS A 130 4.94 -10.32 -15.21
CA HIS A 130 5.44 -10.37 -13.83
C HIS A 130 4.93 -11.56 -13.02
N SER A 131 4.00 -12.37 -13.55
CA SER A 131 3.57 -13.62 -12.92
C SER A 131 4.25 -14.87 -13.49
N GLN A 132 5.16 -14.75 -14.47
CA GLN A 132 5.88 -15.90 -15.02
C GLN A 132 6.82 -16.53 -13.99
N GLU A 133 6.95 -17.85 -14.00
CA GLU A 133 7.80 -18.60 -13.06
C GLU A 133 9.26 -18.14 -13.07
N ASN A 134 9.81 -17.80 -14.24
CA ASN A 134 11.19 -17.30 -14.37
C ASN A 134 11.39 -15.88 -13.80
N GLN A 135 10.31 -15.16 -13.49
CA GLN A 135 10.36 -13.87 -12.82
C GLN A 135 10.27 -14.00 -11.30
N LEU A 136 9.85 -15.15 -10.77
CA LEU A 136 9.63 -15.37 -9.34
C LEU A 136 10.96 -15.66 -8.62
N LEU A 137 11.04 -15.26 -7.36
CA LEU A 137 12.13 -15.60 -6.45
C LEU A 137 11.97 -17.03 -5.92
N GLY A 138 10.72 -17.45 -5.69
CA GLY A 138 10.35 -18.78 -5.25
C GLY A 138 9.89 -19.70 -6.37
N LYS A 139 9.79 -21.01 -6.06
CA LYS A 139 9.34 -22.04 -7.00
C LYS A 139 7.82 -22.24 -7.02
N LYS A 140 7.11 -21.73 -6.02
CA LYS A 140 5.67 -21.93 -5.87
C LYS A 140 4.93 -20.83 -6.67
N PRO A 141 3.97 -21.19 -7.53
CA PRO A 141 3.33 -20.24 -8.44
C PRO A 141 2.50 -19.21 -7.67
N ILE A 142 2.42 -18.01 -8.21
CA ILE A 142 1.48 -16.96 -7.79
C ILE A 142 0.66 -16.52 -9.00
N ARG A 143 -0.50 -15.93 -8.77
CA ARG A 143 -1.35 -15.43 -9.86
C ARG A 143 -2.12 -14.18 -9.46
N PHE A 144 -2.50 -13.41 -10.48
CA PHE A 144 -3.30 -12.21 -10.33
C PHE A 144 -4.57 -12.34 -11.16
N GLU A 145 -5.71 -12.48 -10.49
CA GLU A 145 -7.00 -12.58 -11.17
C GLU A 145 -7.62 -11.20 -11.30
N TYR A 146 -7.99 -10.84 -12.53
CA TYR A 146 -8.65 -9.59 -12.82
C TYR A 146 -10.17 -9.72 -12.63
N ILE A 147 -10.74 -8.82 -11.82
CA ILE A 147 -12.17 -8.71 -11.55
C ILE A 147 -12.65 -7.35 -12.03
N LYS A 148 -13.68 -7.36 -12.90
CA LYS A 148 -14.42 -6.18 -13.34
C LYS A 148 -15.81 -6.17 -12.69
N ALA A 149 -15.83 -5.90 -11.40
CA ALA A 149 -17.04 -5.78 -10.59
C ALA A 149 -16.74 -4.93 -9.35
N PRO A 150 -17.74 -4.21 -8.80
CA PRO A 150 -17.57 -3.54 -7.52
C PRO A 150 -17.32 -4.56 -6.40
N LEU A 151 -16.18 -4.44 -5.73
CA LEU A 151 -15.89 -5.21 -4.51
C LEU A 151 -16.20 -4.37 -3.27
N THR A 152 -16.64 -5.03 -2.21
CA THR A 152 -16.81 -4.39 -0.90
C THR A 152 -15.43 -4.19 -0.26
N VAL A 153 -14.88 -3.00 -0.42
CA VAL A 153 -13.54 -2.63 0.07
C VAL A 153 -13.56 -1.29 0.81
N TRP A 154 -12.64 -1.11 1.74
CA TRP A 154 -12.44 0.15 2.47
C TRP A 154 -10.96 0.51 2.53
N PRO A 155 -10.56 1.80 2.41
CA PRO A 155 -11.38 3.02 2.28
C PRO A 155 -11.60 3.47 0.82
N VAL A 156 -11.54 2.55 -0.14
CA VAL A 156 -11.66 2.87 -1.57
C VAL A 156 -13.11 3.15 -1.96
N VAL A 157 -13.34 4.16 -2.80
CA VAL A 157 -14.64 4.50 -3.41
C VAL A 157 -14.55 4.57 -4.92
N GLY A 158 -15.63 4.21 -5.60
CA GLY A 158 -15.76 4.31 -7.07
C GLY A 158 -14.89 3.32 -7.86
N ALA A 159 -14.18 2.41 -7.21
CA ALA A 159 -13.41 1.38 -7.91
C ALA A 159 -14.33 0.23 -8.36
N HIS A 160 -14.17 -0.18 -9.62
CA HIS A 160 -14.94 -1.26 -10.23
C HIS A 160 -14.04 -2.31 -10.91
N GLU A 161 -12.73 -2.13 -10.81
CA GLU A 161 -11.72 -3.01 -11.41
C GLU A 161 -10.64 -3.32 -10.38
N PHE A 162 -10.26 -4.59 -10.28
CA PHE A 162 -9.37 -5.09 -9.24
C PHE A 162 -8.46 -6.18 -9.77
N LEU A 163 -7.23 -6.23 -9.26
CA LEU A 163 -6.39 -7.43 -9.31
C LEU A 163 -6.42 -8.12 -7.95
N VAL A 164 -6.76 -9.41 -7.93
CA VAL A 164 -6.73 -10.23 -6.74
C VAL A 164 -5.45 -11.07 -6.76
N ALA A 165 -4.58 -10.84 -5.78
CA ALA A 165 -3.35 -11.60 -5.64
C ALA A 165 -3.61 -12.92 -4.91
N ILE A 166 -3.25 -14.01 -5.56
CA ILE A 166 -3.48 -15.37 -5.08
C ILE A 166 -2.13 -16.11 -5.00
N ALA A 167 -1.95 -16.83 -3.89
CA ALA A 167 -0.82 -17.72 -3.68
C ALA A 167 -1.33 -19.09 -3.17
N PRO A 168 -0.47 -20.12 -3.11
CA PRO A 168 -0.89 -21.44 -2.63
C PRO A 168 -1.38 -21.39 -1.19
N LYS A 169 -2.37 -22.24 -0.87
CA LYS A 169 -2.97 -22.37 0.47
C LYS A 169 -1.93 -22.71 1.53
N GLU A 170 -1.05 -23.65 1.18
CA GLU A 170 0.07 -24.00 2.02
C GLU A 170 1.07 -22.84 2.04
N TYR A 171 1.11 -22.17 3.19
CA TYR A 171 1.87 -20.95 3.36
C TYR A 171 3.35 -21.16 3.05
N ASN A 172 3.85 -20.36 2.11
CA ASN A 172 5.25 -20.22 1.80
C ASN A 172 5.60 -18.74 1.81
N ARG A 173 6.54 -18.33 2.67
CA ARG A 173 6.88 -16.92 2.85
C ARG A 173 7.43 -16.26 1.58
N LEU A 174 8.21 -17.00 0.80
CA LEU A 174 8.80 -16.49 -0.44
C LEU A 174 7.72 -16.25 -1.50
N SER A 175 6.68 -17.10 -1.59
CA SER A 175 5.51 -16.82 -2.42
C SER A 175 4.79 -15.52 -2.03
N ILE A 176 4.74 -15.18 -0.74
CA ILE A 176 4.13 -13.93 -0.28
C ILE A 176 5.01 -12.71 -0.64
N ILE A 177 6.33 -12.87 -0.56
CA ILE A 177 7.30 -11.88 -1.05
C ILE A 177 7.14 -11.71 -2.57
N ASP A 178 7.00 -12.80 -3.32
CA ASP A 178 6.77 -12.77 -4.76
C ASP A 178 5.45 -12.07 -5.12
N VAL A 179 4.38 -12.27 -4.35
CA VAL A 179 3.14 -11.49 -4.51
C VAL A 179 3.43 -9.99 -4.39
N GLY A 180 4.16 -9.60 -3.33
CA GLY A 180 4.55 -8.20 -3.10
C GLY A 180 5.37 -7.62 -4.26
N ARG A 181 6.41 -8.36 -4.68
CA ARG A 181 7.34 -7.93 -5.74
C ARG A 181 6.64 -7.82 -7.09
N SER A 182 5.93 -8.86 -7.49
CA SER A 182 5.33 -8.95 -8.82
C SER A 182 4.18 -7.95 -8.99
N LEU A 183 3.29 -7.83 -7.99
CA LEU A 183 2.22 -6.84 -8.04
C LEU A 183 2.75 -5.41 -7.95
N GLN A 184 3.85 -5.17 -7.25
CA GLN A 184 4.46 -3.84 -7.24
C GLN A 184 5.04 -3.46 -8.61
N LYS A 185 5.67 -4.39 -9.34
CA LYS A 185 6.10 -4.13 -10.73
C LYS A 185 4.90 -3.80 -11.63
N ILE A 186 3.81 -4.55 -11.51
CA ILE A 186 2.54 -4.26 -12.21
C ILE A 186 2.00 -2.87 -11.83
N VAL A 187 2.09 -2.48 -10.55
CA VAL A 187 1.68 -1.15 -10.06
C VAL A 187 2.55 -0.03 -10.62
N ILE A 188 3.85 -0.26 -10.81
CA ILE A 188 4.75 0.71 -11.44
C ILE A 188 4.34 0.92 -12.91
N GLU A 189 4.12 -0.17 -13.66
CA GLU A 189 3.63 -0.08 -15.05
C GLU A 189 2.26 0.58 -15.14
N ALA A 190 1.31 0.22 -14.28
CA ALA A 190 0.02 0.90 -14.19
C ALA A 190 0.17 2.41 -13.94
N THR A 191 1.11 2.79 -13.07
CA THR A 191 1.41 4.21 -12.81
C THR A 191 1.95 4.90 -14.07
N ARG A 192 2.75 4.21 -14.90
CA ARG A 192 3.27 4.72 -16.17
C ARG A 192 2.15 4.99 -17.17
N MET A 193 1.14 4.11 -17.22
CA MET A 193 -0.06 4.30 -18.04
C MET A 193 -0.99 5.43 -17.54
N GLY A 194 -0.70 6.06 -16.39
CA GLY A 194 -1.62 7.01 -15.76
C GLY A 194 -2.78 6.34 -15.00
N ILE A 195 -2.73 5.01 -14.84
CA ILE A 195 -3.67 4.24 -14.05
C ILE A 195 -3.30 4.39 -12.56
N ALA A 196 -4.31 4.68 -11.76
CA ALA A 196 -4.18 4.81 -10.32
C ALA A 196 -4.42 3.45 -9.65
N THR A 197 -3.74 3.21 -8.52
CA THR A 197 -3.82 1.93 -7.81
C THR A 197 -3.94 2.10 -6.30
N CYS A 198 -4.53 1.11 -5.63
CA CYS A 198 -4.47 1.01 -4.17
C CYS A 198 -4.49 -0.43 -3.68
N TRP A 199 -3.44 -0.79 -2.96
CA TRP A 199 -3.37 -2.02 -2.18
C TRP A 199 -4.40 -2.02 -1.05
N ILE A 200 -5.12 -3.14 -0.94
CA ILE A 200 -6.16 -3.40 0.06
C ILE A 200 -5.89 -4.79 0.64
N GLY A 201 -5.48 -4.83 1.90
CA GLY A 201 -5.32 -6.07 2.67
C GLY A 201 -6.55 -6.31 3.56
N PRO A 202 -6.50 -5.96 4.86
CA PRO A 202 -7.58 -6.23 5.83
C PRO A 202 -8.91 -5.51 5.54
N GLY A 203 -8.90 -4.52 4.63
CA GLY A 203 -10.06 -3.71 4.29
C GLY A 203 -10.95 -4.33 3.20
N ALA A 204 -10.61 -5.50 2.66
CA ALA A 204 -11.41 -6.18 1.65
C ALA A 204 -12.29 -7.26 2.26
N ASP A 205 -13.56 -7.30 1.85
CA ASP A 205 -14.46 -8.39 2.19
C ASP A 205 -14.14 -9.64 1.36
N ASN A 206 -13.58 -10.65 2.02
CA ASN A 206 -13.25 -11.93 1.39
C ASN A 206 -14.46 -12.60 0.76
N LYS A 207 -15.67 -12.41 1.32
CA LYS A 207 -16.89 -13.00 0.75
C LYS A 207 -17.19 -12.43 -0.62
N SER A 208 -17.20 -11.10 -0.76
CA SER A 208 -17.38 -10.41 -2.04
C SER A 208 -16.32 -10.81 -3.06
N ILE A 209 -15.04 -10.95 -2.66
CA ILE A 209 -13.97 -11.40 -3.56
C ILE A 209 -14.26 -12.80 -4.09
N LEU A 210 -14.53 -13.77 -3.21
CA LEU A 210 -14.76 -15.16 -3.60
C LEU A 210 -15.98 -15.32 -4.50
N GLN A 211 -17.05 -14.55 -4.26
CA GLN A 211 -18.24 -14.52 -5.11
C GLN A 211 -17.93 -14.12 -6.56
N HIS A 212 -17.02 -13.16 -6.76
CA HIS A 212 -16.66 -12.66 -8.08
C HIS A 212 -15.51 -13.44 -8.76
N LEU A 213 -14.70 -14.17 -7.99
CA LEU A 213 -13.71 -15.08 -8.56
C LEU A 213 -14.35 -16.34 -9.16
N ASN A 214 -15.47 -16.81 -8.59
CA ASN A 214 -16.19 -17.99 -9.07
C ASN A 214 -15.27 -19.21 -9.26
N ASP A 215 -15.24 -19.80 -10.45
CA ASP A 215 -14.43 -20.95 -10.87
C ASP A 215 -12.94 -20.63 -11.05
N LYS A 216 -12.56 -19.35 -10.99
CA LYS A 216 -11.15 -18.93 -11.08
C LYS A 216 -10.39 -19.16 -9.78
N ILE A 217 -11.03 -19.57 -8.69
CA ILE A 217 -10.34 -19.91 -7.43
C ILE A 217 -10.68 -21.33 -6.99
N ASP A 218 -9.65 -22.07 -6.58
CA ASP A 218 -9.79 -23.35 -5.91
C ASP A 218 -9.61 -23.15 -4.39
N PRO A 219 -10.68 -23.15 -3.58
CA PRO A 219 -10.58 -22.89 -2.15
C PRO A 219 -9.70 -23.90 -1.37
N ALA A 220 -9.46 -25.09 -1.92
CA ALA A 220 -8.61 -26.11 -1.33
C ALA A 220 -7.12 -25.78 -1.53
N ASN A 221 -6.76 -25.23 -2.68
CA ASN A 221 -5.37 -25.00 -3.07
C ASN A 221 -4.94 -23.53 -3.09
N ASP A 222 -5.88 -22.58 -3.05
CA ASP A 222 -5.61 -21.15 -3.16
C ASP A 222 -5.88 -20.37 -1.87
N HIS A 223 -5.10 -19.30 -1.73
CA HIS A 223 -5.29 -18.28 -0.72
C HIS A 223 -5.21 -16.88 -1.34
N VAL A 224 -6.26 -16.10 -1.17
CA VAL A 224 -6.26 -14.67 -1.50
C VAL A 224 -5.38 -13.93 -0.48
N ILE A 225 -4.33 -13.28 -0.97
CA ILE A 225 -3.35 -12.57 -0.14
C ILE A 225 -3.75 -11.11 0.06
N CYS A 226 -4.09 -10.44 -1.03
CA CYS A 226 -4.56 -9.06 -1.03
C CYS A 226 -5.26 -8.73 -2.35
N VAL A 227 -5.86 -7.54 -2.39
CA VAL A 227 -6.48 -6.99 -3.59
C VAL A 227 -5.86 -5.64 -3.92
N CYS A 228 -5.70 -5.33 -5.19
CA CYS A 228 -5.33 -4.01 -5.67
C CYS A 228 -6.50 -3.41 -6.44
N ALA A 229 -7.06 -2.29 -5.96
CA ALA A 229 -8.02 -1.51 -6.74
C ALA A 229 -7.29 -0.77 -7.85
N ILE A 230 -7.90 -0.76 -9.04
CA ILE A 230 -7.32 -0.18 -10.26
C ILE A 230 -8.38 0.68 -10.96
N GLY A 231 -7.94 1.77 -11.57
CA GLY A 231 -8.78 2.65 -12.36
C GLY A 231 -8.16 4.04 -12.46
N TYR A 232 -8.92 5.02 -12.94
CA TYR A 232 -8.44 6.39 -13.01
C TYR A 232 -8.70 7.13 -11.70
N ASN A 233 -7.74 7.93 -11.22
CA ASN A 233 -7.94 8.76 -10.03
C ASN A 233 -9.02 9.82 -10.30
N SER A 234 -10.00 9.91 -9.40
CA SER A 234 -11.01 10.96 -9.43
C SER A 234 -10.58 12.18 -8.61
N MET A 235 -11.03 13.37 -9.00
CA MET A 235 -10.92 14.59 -8.20
C MET A 235 -12.00 14.67 -7.10
N TYR A 236 -13.09 13.90 -7.22
CA TYR A 236 -14.22 13.88 -6.29
C TYR A 236 -13.93 12.97 -5.09
N LYS A 237 -13.31 13.55 -4.05
CA LYS A 237 -12.84 12.82 -2.86
C LYS A 237 -13.59 13.26 -1.60
N PRO A 238 -14.16 12.32 -0.82
CA PRO A 238 -14.64 12.59 0.53
C PRO A 238 -13.55 13.21 1.40
N LEU A 239 -13.94 14.10 2.32
CA LEU A 239 -13.01 14.80 3.21
C LEU A 239 -12.13 13.84 4.02
N PHE A 240 -12.72 12.74 4.50
CA PHE A 240 -11.98 11.68 5.18
C PHE A 240 -10.82 11.14 4.32
N ILE A 241 -11.07 10.84 3.04
CA ILE A 241 -10.04 10.31 2.14
C ILE A 241 -8.91 11.34 1.93
N ARG A 242 -9.24 12.63 1.82
CA ARG A 242 -8.24 13.70 1.69
C ARG A 242 -7.32 13.75 2.91
N PHE A 243 -7.90 13.72 4.11
CA PHE A 243 -7.14 13.71 5.36
C PHE A 243 -6.33 12.41 5.53
N PHE A 244 -6.95 11.26 5.29
CA PHE A 244 -6.32 9.95 5.38
C PHE A 244 -5.11 9.84 4.44
N ASN A 245 -5.24 10.29 3.19
CA ASN A 245 -4.13 10.31 2.23
C ASN A 245 -2.96 11.16 2.73
N ARG A 246 -3.23 12.33 3.32
CA ARG A 246 -2.18 13.21 3.87
C ARG A 246 -1.43 12.56 5.03
N LEU A 247 -2.15 11.91 5.95
CA LEU A 247 -1.52 11.19 7.06
C LEU A 247 -0.67 10.01 6.57
N MET A 248 -1.20 9.25 5.61
CA MET A 248 -0.55 8.08 5.01
C MET A 248 0.63 8.42 4.09
N HIS A 249 0.94 9.71 3.90
CA HIS A 249 2.08 10.15 3.09
C HIS A 249 3.35 10.40 3.93
N LYS A 250 3.25 10.46 5.27
CA LYS A 250 4.43 10.55 6.12
C LYS A 250 5.27 9.28 5.99
N ARG A 251 6.60 9.39 6.02
CA ARG A 251 7.53 8.26 5.93
C ARG A 251 8.53 8.33 7.07
N LEU A 252 9.05 7.16 7.45
CA LEU A 252 10.19 7.09 8.37
C LEU A 252 11.42 7.64 7.64
N PRO A 253 12.35 8.32 8.33
CA PRO A 253 13.62 8.71 7.74
C PRO A 253 14.43 7.48 7.33
N LEU A 254 15.35 7.63 6.38
CA LEU A 254 16.21 6.53 5.91
C LEU A 254 17.05 5.92 7.05
N SER A 255 17.40 6.73 8.05
CA SER A 255 18.14 6.30 9.25
C SER A 255 17.42 5.29 10.13
N GLU A 256 16.09 5.17 10.00
CA GLU A 256 15.29 4.16 10.71
C GLU A 256 15.03 2.92 9.84
N LEU A 257 15.47 2.93 8.58
CA LEU A 257 15.13 1.96 7.56
C LEU A 257 16.35 1.17 7.07
N PHE A 258 17.51 1.82 6.99
CA PHE A 258 18.77 1.27 6.50
C PHE A 258 19.85 1.38 7.59
N PHE A 259 20.60 0.30 7.80
CA PHE A 259 21.62 0.17 8.85
C PHE A 259 22.92 -0.37 8.29
N SER A 260 24.04 0.02 8.90
CA SER A 260 25.37 -0.51 8.61
C SER A 260 25.76 -1.67 9.53
N ASP A 261 24.99 -1.90 10.60
CA ASP A 261 25.24 -2.99 11.54
C ASP A 261 24.04 -3.95 11.62
N PRO A 262 24.30 -5.25 11.86
CA PRO A 262 23.23 -6.23 11.99
C PRO A 262 22.29 -5.94 13.15
N SER A 263 22.75 -5.32 14.24
CA SER A 263 21.94 -5.07 15.44
C SER A 263 20.93 -3.93 15.28
N PHE A 264 20.85 -3.29 14.11
CA PHE A 264 19.91 -2.20 13.79
C PHE A 264 20.08 -0.96 14.69
N ASN A 265 21.31 -0.68 15.14
CA ASN A 265 21.60 0.43 16.06
C ASN A 265 22.28 1.62 15.36
N THR A 266 23.00 1.35 14.28
CA THR A 266 23.81 2.30 13.54
C THR A 266 23.17 2.54 12.17
N PRO A 267 22.55 3.72 11.97
CA PRO A 267 22.02 4.11 10.67
C PRO A 267 23.08 4.04 9.57
N LEU A 268 22.68 3.59 8.39
CA LEU A 268 23.53 3.60 7.21
C LEU A 268 23.71 5.04 6.71
N ASP A 269 24.95 5.51 6.57
CA ASP A 269 25.22 6.74 5.83
C ASP A 269 25.10 6.48 4.33
N THR A 270 23.88 6.69 3.80
CA THR A 270 23.57 6.49 2.38
C THR A 270 24.36 7.37 1.42
N GLN A 271 25.06 8.40 1.90
CA GLN A 271 25.86 9.31 1.09
C GLN A 271 27.36 9.01 1.13
N ALA A 272 27.81 8.16 2.05
CA ALA A 272 29.20 7.71 2.14
C ALA A 272 29.49 6.55 1.18
N ASN A 273 30.74 6.41 0.76
CA ASN A 273 31.19 5.18 0.10
C ASN A 273 31.23 4.03 1.12
N PRO A 274 30.92 2.78 0.72
CA PRO A 274 30.54 2.32 -0.63
C PRO A 274 29.04 2.44 -0.98
N TYR A 275 28.22 3.12 -0.16
CA TYR A 275 26.75 3.12 -0.24
C TYR A 275 26.17 4.15 -1.23
N SER A 276 26.84 5.29 -1.39
CA SER A 276 26.45 6.43 -2.23
C SER A 276 26.04 6.04 -3.65
N VAL A 277 26.65 4.99 -4.18
CA VAL A 277 26.46 4.46 -5.54
C VAL A 277 25.05 3.92 -5.82
N TYR A 278 24.26 3.64 -4.77
CA TYR A 278 22.86 3.20 -4.87
C TYR A 278 21.87 4.38 -4.82
N GLY A 279 22.32 5.57 -4.42
CA GLY A 279 21.59 6.84 -4.54
C GLY A 279 20.09 6.75 -4.24
N ARG A 280 19.25 7.01 -5.25
CA ARG A 280 17.79 7.08 -5.10
C ARG A 280 17.10 5.73 -4.85
N CYS A 281 17.81 4.59 -4.88
CA CYS A 281 17.27 3.29 -4.48
C CYS A 281 16.74 3.31 -3.04
N TYR A 282 17.45 3.99 -2.14
CA TYR A 282 17.02 4.15 -0.75
C TYR A 282 15.68 4.89 -0.64
N GLU A 283 15.53 5.97 -1.40
CA GLU A 283 14.32 6.80 -1.41
C GLU A 283 13.11 6.02 -1.94
N VAL A 284 13.24 5.31 -3.06
CA VAL A 284 12.08 4.59 -3.62
C VAL A 284 11.64 3.43 -2.72
N CYS A 285 12.55 2.81 -1.97
CA CYS A 285 12.18 1.88 -0.90
C CYS A 285 11.41 2.59 0.23
N GLN A 286 11.90 3.73 0.72
CA GLN A 286 11.20 4.56 1.71
C GLN A 286 9.78 4.93 1.26
N TRP A 287 9.59 5.30 -0.02
CA TRP A 287 8.30 5.73 -0.54
C TRP A 287 7.33 4.60 -0.91
N SER A 288 7.79 3.36 -0.86
CA SER A 288 7.00 2.15 -1.12
C SER A 288 5.69 2.10 -0.31
N PRO A 289 4.59 1.58 -0.89
CA PRO A 289 3.38 1.31 -0.13
C PRO A 289 3.63 0.20 0.91
N SER A 290 2.91 0.26 2.03
CA SER A 290 2.86 -0.79 3.05
C SER A 290 1.53 -0.73 3.80
N SER A 291 1.09 -1.86 4.37
CA SER A 291 -0.18 -1.92 5.10
C SER A 291 -0.17 -0.90 6.24
N TYR A 292 -1.21 -0.06 6.31
CA TYR A 292 -1.32 1.04 7.27
C TYR A 292 -0.08 1.97 7.34
N ASN A 293 0.71 2.04 6.26
CA ASN A 293 1.97 2.79 6.23
C ASN A 293 2.99 2.35 7.31
N GLY A 294 2.90 1.09 7.74
CA GLY A 294 3.73 0.56 8.82
C GLY A 294 5.23 0.47 8.48
N GLN A 295 5.60 0.52 7.18
CA GLN A 295 6.99 0.47 6.70
C GLN A 295 7.78 -0.62 7.44
N THR A 296 7.33 -1.86 7.32
CA THR A 296 7.76 -2.99 8.18
C THR A 296 9.02 -3.69 7.69
N THR A 297 9.75 -3.09 6.76
CA THR A 297 10.96 -3.65 6.16
C THR A 297 12.16 -2.85 6.64
N ARG A 298 13.25 -3.55 6.96
CA ARG A 298 14.57 -2.98 7.28
C ARG A 298 15.62 -3.58 6.38
N CYS A 299 16.71 -2.87 6.19
CA CYS A 299 17.83 -3.30 5.37
C CYS A 299 19.13 -3.10 6.14
N VAL A 300 20.01 -4.10 6.10
CA VAL A 300 21.38 -4.01 6.62
C VAL A 300 22.35 -4.15 5.46
N ALA A 301 23.26 -3.20 5.29
CA ALA A 301 24.35 -3.31 4.35
C ALA A 301 25.46 -4.18 4.95
N ILE A 302 25.93 -5.19 4.20
CA ILE A 302 27.01 -6.05 4.63
C ILE A 302 28.24 -5.73 3.80
N THR A 303 29.34 -5.41 4.47
CA THR A 303 30.63 -5.12 3.86
C THR A 303 31.65 -6.18 4.24
N LYS A 304 32.69 -6.28 3.42
CA LYS A 304 33.87 -7.11 3.67
C LYS A 304 35.10 -6.24 3.47
N GLN A 305 36.06 -6.37 4.37
CA GLN A 305 37.37 -5.74 4.22
C GLN A 305 38.22 -6.60 3.27
N GLU A 306 38.62 -6.04 2.14
CA GLU A 306 39.54 -6.68 1.20
C GLU A 306 40.61 -5.67 0.79
N ASN A 307 41.88 -6.06 0.90
CA ASN A 307 43.04 -5.20 0.59
C ASN A 307 43.06 -3.83 1.31
N GLY A 308 42.39 -3.72 2.47
CA GLY A 308 42.29 -2.46 3.22
C GLY A 308 41.16 -1.53 2.75
N GLU A 309 40.35 -1.97 1.79
CA GLU A 309 39.16 -1.26 1.32
C GLU A 309 37.87 -1.96 1.80
N GLU A 310 36.87 -1.16 2.12
CA GLU A 310 35.55 -1.65 2.52
C GLU A 310 34.69 -1.90 1.28
N ASN A 311 34.52 -3.18 0.93
CA ASN A 311 33.73 -3.61 -0.23
C ASN A 311 32.33 -4.05 0.19
N LEU A 312 31.31 -3.45 -0.43
CA LEU A 312 29.91 -3.81 -0.21
C LEU A 312 29.57 -5.10 -0.95
N ILE A 313 29.22 -6.15 -0.19
CA ILE A 313 28.95 -7.47 -0.74
C ILE A 313 27.45 -7.72 -0.98
N ARG A 314 26.58 -7.17 -0.12
CA ARG A 314 25.12 -7.36 -0.23
C ARG A 314 24.33 -6.42 0.68
N PHE A 315 23.02 -6.41 0.45
CA PHE A 315 22.03 -5.85 1.36
C PHE A 315 21.10 -6.95 1.84
N ASP A 316 21.01 -7.14 3.16
CA ASP A 316 20.11 -8.10 3.79
C ASP A 316 18.79 -7.41 4.17
N PHE A 317 17.66 -7.93 3.70
CA PHE A 317 16.32 -7.38 3.94
C PHE A 317 15.58 -8.20 5.01
N PHE A 318 15.00 -7.47 5.96
CA PHE A 318 14.37 -8.01 7.16
C PHE A 318 12.95 -7.49 7.34
N ALA A 319 12.09 -8.32 7.91
CA ALA A 319 10.78 -7.92 8.42
C ALA A 319 10.88 -7.51 9.90
N SER A 320 10.45 -6.29 10.24
CA SER A 320 10.50 -5.77 11.61
C SER A 320 9.33 -6.19 12.50
N ILE A 321 8.33 -6.89 11.96
CA ILE A 321 7.16 -7.38 12.70
C ILE A 321 6.84 -8.84 12.34
N SER A 322 6.17 -9.55 13.24
CA SER A 322 5.81 -10.97 13.12
C SER A 322 4.60 -11.24 12.20
N SER A 323 4.09 -10.23 11.49
CA SER A 323 2.93 -10.40 10.61
C SER A 323 3.20 -11.44 9.52
N ARG A 324 2.33 -12.45 9.46
CA ARG A 324 2.41 -13.55 8.50
C ARG A 324 2.41 -13.08 7.04
N TYR A 325 1.55 -12.12 6.70
CA TYR A 325 1.37 -11.65 5.33
C TYR A 325 1.85 -10.20 5.12
N TYR A 326 1.49 -9.26 5.99
CA TYR A 326 1.73 -7.84 5.71
C TYR A 326 3.21 -7.49 5.61
N ALA A 327 4.04 -8.06 6.48
CA ALA A 327 5.47 -7.79 6.45
C ALA A 327 6.15 -8.43 5.23
N ALA A 328 5.75 -9.64 4.85
CA ALA A 328 6.28 -10.33 3.68
C ALA A 328 5.89 -9.63 2.37
N VAL A 329 4.63 -9.19 2.24
CA VAL A 329 4.17 -8.39 1.08
C VAL A 329 4.92 -7.06 1.02
N ALA A 330 5.07 -6.34 2.15
CA ALA A 330 5.81 -5.08 2.19
C ALA A 330 7.28 -5.25 1.80
N LEU A 331 7.91 -6.35 2.23
CA LEU A 331 9.27 -6.69 1.83
C LEU A 331 9.37 -7.00 0.32
N GLY A 332 8.41 -7.73 -0.24
CA GLY A 332 8.32 -7.93 -1.69
C GLY A 332 8.21 -6.62 -2.47
N ILE A 333 7.40 -5.69 -1.99
CA ILE A 333 7.27 -4.34 -2.57
C ILE A 333 8.63 -3.63 -2.55
N TRP A 334 9.39 -3.71 -1.46
CA TRP A 334 10.76 -3.21 -1.40
C TRP A 334 11.68 -3.89 -2.42
N CYS A 335 11.60 -5.21 -2.58
CA CYS A 335 12.39 -5.92 -3.58
C CYS A 335 12.12 -5.38 -5.00
N ALA A 336 10.86 -5.14 -5.36
CA ALA A 336 10.53 -4.57 -6.67
C ALA A 336 11.12 -3.17 -6.86
N ASN A 337 10.95 -2.28 -5.87
CA ASN A 337 11.45 -0.92 -5.97
C ASN A 337 12.99 -0.87 -5.99
N TRP A 338 13.64 -1.69 -5.16
CA TRP A 338 15.09 -1.80 -5.10
C TRP A 338 15.68 -2.29 -6.41
N GLU A 339 15.13 -3.38 -6.96
CA GLU A 339 15.57 -3.95 -8.23
C GLU A 339 15.36 -2.97 -9.39
N THR A 340 14.19 -2.34 -9.49
CA THR A 340 13.89 -1.34 -10.51
C THR A 340 14.85 -0.15 -10.42
N GLY A 341 15.19 0.28 -9.20
CA GLY A 341 16.16 1.35 -8.97
C GLY A 341 17.59 0.92 -9.35
N CYS A 342 17.99 -0.30 -9.01
CA CYS A 342 19.30 -0.84 -9.38
C CYS A 342 19.43 -0.97 -10.89
N GLU A 343 18.41 -1.48 -11.58
CA GLU A 343 18.34 -1.53 -13.05
C GLU A 343 18.50 -0.12 -13.65
N ALA A 344 17.79 0.89 -13.13
CA ALA A 344 17.90 2.27 -13.60
C ALA A 344 19.29 2.89 -13.40
N LEU A 345 20.04 2.46 -12.37
CA LEU A 345 21.42 2.88 -12.11
C LEU A 345 22.47 1.96 -12.74
N ASN A 346 22.06 0.97 -13.53
CA ASN A 346 22.93 -0.09 -14.07
C ASN A 346 23.74 -0.83 -12.99
N ARG A 347 23.18 -0.98 -11.79
CA ARG A 347 23.76 -1.74 -10.68
C ARG A 347 23.39 -3.21 -10.79
N ARG A 348 24.38 -4.06 -11.06
CA ARG A 348 24.18 -5.51 -11.17
C ARG A 348 24.05 -6.14 -9.80
N GLY A 349 23.13 -7.07 -9.69
CA GLY A 349 22.93 -7.88 -8.50
C GLY A 349 21.73 -8.78 -8.69
N GLN A 350 21.43 -9.58 -7.67
CA GLN A 350 20.31 -10.50 -7.70
C GLN A 350 19.84 -10.81 -6.29
N PHE A 351 18.54 -11.03 -6.15
CA PHE A 351 17.98 -11.50 -4.89
C PHE A 351 18.26 -12.99 -4.67
N ARG A 352 18.76 -13.33 -3.47
CA ARG A 352 19.01 -14.71 -3.04
C ARG A 352 18.58 -14.92 -1.59
N VAL A 353 18.05 -16.10 -1.31
CA VAL A 353 17.82 -16.56 0.06
C VAL A 353 19.08 -17.27 0.54
N LEU A 354 19.83 -16.62 1.43
CA LEU A 354 21.04 -17.17 2.01
C LEU A 354 20.75 -18.33 2.97
N SER A 355 21.68 -19.29 3.02
CA SER A 355 21.65 -20.36 4.01
C SER A 355 21.94 -19.78 5.41
N PRO A 356 21.53 -20.44 6.52
CA PRO A 356 21.79 -19.93 7.87
C PRO A 356 23.27 -19.65 8.18
N SER A 357 24.20 -20.41 7.61
CA SER A 357 25.65 -20.21 7.80
C SER A 357 26.20 -18.99 7.08
N ASP A 358 25.54 -18.54 6.01
CA ASP A 358 25.98 -17.40 5.20
C ASP A 358 25.39 -16.07 5.69
N ARG A 359 24.41 -16.13 6.61
CA ARG A 359 23.77 -14.97 7.22
C ARG A 359 24.65 -14.41 8.31
N VAL A 360 24.56 -13.10 8.54
CA VAL A 360 25.28 -12.45 9.64
C VAL A 360 24.78 -12.93 11.01
N PHE A 361 23.53 -13.41 11.07
CA PHE A 361 22.93 -14.00 12.25
C PHE A 361 22.88 -15.53 12.14
N THR A 362 23.67 -16.22 12.97
CA THR A 362 23.66 -17.68 13.10
C THR A 362 22.45 -18.19 13.89
N ALA A 363 22.00 -17.43 14.89
CA ALA A 363 20.71 -17.62 15.54
C ALA A 363 19.72 -16.63 14.96
N ALA A 364 18.57 -17.09 14.44
CA ALA A 364 17.55 -16.20 13.92
C ALA A 364 16.90 -15.43 15.09
N PRO A 365 17.11 -14.11 15.26
CA PRO A 365 16.29 -13.34 16.18
C PRO A 365 14.81 -13.48 15.76
N GLU A 366 13.89 -13.44 16.72
CA GLU A 366 12.46 -13.48 16.40
C GLU A 366 12.08 -12.29 15.51
N LEU A 367 12.65 -11.11 15.81
CA LEU A 367 12.57 -9.88 15.02
C LEU A 367 13.83 -9.00 15.22
N PRO A 368 14.24 -8.19 14.23
CA PRO A 368 13.80 -8.25 12.84
C PRO A 368 14.21 -9.57 12.16
N ARG A 369 13.27 -10.18 11.44
CA ARG A 369 13.43 -11.50 10.81
C ARG A 369 14.08 -11.35 9.44
N TYR A 370 15.19 -12.05 9.20
CA TYR A 370 15.81 -12.15 7.87
C TYR A 370 14.87 -12.85 6.87
N ASP A 371 14.80 -12.31 5.65
CA ASP A 371 14.03 -12.91 4.56
C ASP A 371 14.84 -13.14 3.27
N ILE A 372 15.54 -12.13 2.78
CA ILE A 372 16.24 -12.21 1.49
C ILE A 372 17.38 -11.21 1.41
N SER A 373 18.40 -11.48 0.59
CA SER A 373 19.51 -10.57 0.33
C SER A 373 19.57 -10.15 -1.12
N TRP A 374 19.85 -8.88 -1.40
CA TRP A 374 20.36 -8.44 -2.68
C TRP A 374 21.88 -8.64 -2.70
N VAL A 375 22.35 -9.66 -3.41
CA VAL A 375 23.79 -9.92 -3.56
C VAL A 375 24.32 -9.05 -4.69
N VAL A 376 25.32 -8.23 -4.39
CA VAL A 376 26.00 -7.40 -5.38
C VAL A 376 26.83 -8.32 -6.26
N ASN A 377 26.65 -8.22 -7.57
CA ASN A 377 27.53 -8.91 -8.50
C ASN A 377 28.67 -7.95 -8.81
N GLU A 378 29.91 -8.35 -8.56
CA GLU A 378 31.06 -7.64 -9.11
C GLU A 378 30.97 -7.65 -10.64
N THR A 379 31.36 -6.54 -11.27
CA THR A 379 31.61 -6.53 -12.71
C THR A 379 32.59 -7.66 -13.04
N PRO A 380 32.31 -8.50 -14.06
CA PRO A 380 33.21 -9.59 -14.43
C PRO A 380 34.60 -9.12 -14.81
#